data_AF-A0A2V5SDL4-F1
#
_entry.id   AF-A0A2V5SDL4-F1
#
_cell.length_a   1.000
_cell.length_b   1.000
_cell.length_c   1.000
_cell.angle_alpha   90.00
_cell.angle_beta   90.00
_cell.angle_gamma   90.00
#
_symmetry.space_group_name_H-M   'P 1'
#
loop_
_entity.id
_entity.type
_entity.pdbx_description
1 polymer ?
#
loop_
_entity_poly.entity_id
_entity_poly.type
_entity_poly.pdbx_seq_one_letter_code
_entity_poly.pdbx_strand_id
1 'polypeptide(L)'
;MITPLNSHQKVERADFFCRVRDAFHIFARRSSEVLGTAWAFIGAIVIIVVWGLTGPTFHFSDTWQLIINTGTTIVTFLMVFLIQNTQNRDAKAVHLKLDELIRALRGARNDLVDLEKLSDEELKRLEEQFTRLRERSQKTADRVSNVRTPGKV
;
A
#
# COMPACT_ATOMS: atom_id res chain seq x y z
N MET A 1 44.17 -3.25 15.97
CA MET A 1 43.62 -4.24 16.93
C MET A 1 42.11 -4.26 16.74
N ILE A 2 41.59 -5.20 15.94
CA ILE A 2 40.15 -5.34 15.64
C ILE A 2 39.70 -6.63 16.31
N THR A 3 39.02 -6.53 17.44
CA THR A 3 38.51 -7.69 18.19
C THR A 3 37.40 -8.37 17.39
N PRO A 4 37.45 -9.67 17.10
CA PRO A 4 36.37 -10.36 16.40
C PRO A 4 35.13 -10.46 17.30
N LEU A 5 33.95 -10.11 16.78
CA LEU A 5 32.69 -10.25 17.51
C LEU A 5 32.38 -11.74 17.75
N ASN A 6 32.23 -12.10 19.03
CA ASN A 6 31.89 -13.44 19.49
C ASN A 6 30.46 -13.83 19.05
N SER A 7 30.25 -15.07 18.63
CA SER A 7 29.00 -15.58 18.05
C SER A 7 27.80 -15.48 19.00
N HIS A 8 28.01 -15.61 20.30
CA HIS A 8 26.98 -15.43 21.34
C HIS A 8 26.36 -14.02 21.37
N GLN A 9 27.14 -12.97 21.07
CA GLN A 9 26.65 -11.58 21.08
C GLN A 9 25.82 -11.24 19.82
N LYS A 10 25.96 -12.02 18.73
CA LYS A 10 25.09 -11.91 17.55
C LYS A 10 23.71 -12.53 17.81
N VAL A 11 23.65 -13.65 18.54
CA VAL A 11 22.41 -14.36 18.85
C VAL A 11 21.53 -13.53 19.79
N GLU A 12 22.07 -13.00 20.89
CA GLU A 12 21.30 -12.13 21.80
C GLU A 12 20.74 -10.87 21.11
N ARG A 13 21.52 -10.23 20.22
CA ARG A 13 21.02 -9.07 19.46
C ARG A 13 19.91 -9.48 18.50
N ALA A 14 20.07 -10.57 17.76
CA ALA A 14 19.05 -11.05 16.82
C ALA A 14 17.74 -11.39 17.55
N ASP A 15 17.83 -12.04 18.71
CA ASP A 15 16.67 -12.39 19.55
C ASP A 15 15.96 -11.15 20.10
N PHE A 16 16.72 -10.14 20.53
CA PHE A 16 16.16 -8.86 20.98
C PHE A 16 15.40 -8.14 19.86
N PHE A 17 16.00 -8.01 18.66
CA PHE A 17 15.35 -7.36 17.52
C PHE A 17 14.10 -8.13 17.07
N CYS A 18 14.13 -9.47 17.06
CA CYS A 18 12.96 -10.27 16.70
C CYS A 18 11.83 -10.08 17.72
N ARG A 19 12.13 -10.14 19.02
CA ARG A 19 11.15 -9.94 20.10
C ARG A 19 10.53 -8.55 20.09
N VAL A 20 11.32 -7.50 19.87
CA VAL A 20 10.83 -6.12 19.75
C VAL A 20 9.94 -5.95 18.52
N ARG A 21 10.34 -6.53 17.38
CA ARG A 21 9.55 -6.49 16.15
C ARG A 21 8.22 -7.22 16.30
N ASP A 22 8.22 -8.38 16.96
CA ASP A 22 7.00 -9.15 17.20
C ASP A 22 6.07 -8.42 18.19
N ALA A 23 6.62 -7.83 19.25
CA ALA A 23 5.87 -7.00 20.19
C ALA A 23 5.25 -5.78 19.50
N PHE A 24 6.01 -5.10 18.63
CA PHE A 24 5.51 -4.00 17.80
C PHE A 24 4.40 -4.45 16.86
N HIS A 25 4.55 -5.60 16.18
CA HIS A 25 3.51 -6.12 15.29
C HIS A 25 2.21 -6.46 16.05
N ILE A 26 2.31 -7.05 17.24
CA ILE A 26 1.15 -7.35 18.09
C ILE A 26 0.49 -6.06 18.57
N PHE A 27 1.28 -5.08 19.02
CA PHE A 27 0.79 -3.77 19.46
C PHE A 27 0.14 -2.99 18.32
N ALA A 28 0.77 -2.92 17.15
CA ALA A 28 0.27 -2.23 15.97
C ALA A 28 -1.04 -2.86 15.48
N ARG A 29 -1.11 -4.20 15.44
CA ARG A 29 -2.33 -4.92 15.04
C ARG A 29 -3.47 -4.68 16.03
N ARG A 30 -3.23 -4.83 17.34
CA ARG A 30 -4.24 -4.56 18.37
C ARG A 30 -4.66 -3.08 18.37
N SER A 31 -3.72 -2.16 18.23
CA SER A 31 -4.01 -0.72 18.14
C SER A 31 -4.88 -0.43 16.93
N SER A 32 -4.57 -0.98 15.76
CA SER A 32 -5.37 -0.79 14.55
C SER A 32 -6.77 -1.41 14.66
N GLU A 33 -6.89 -2.58 15.29
CA GLU A 33 -8.19 -3.25 15.54
C GLU A 33 -9.04 -2.45 16.53
N VAL A 34 -8.46 -1.94 17.62
CA VAL A 34 -9.18 -1.15 18.63
C VAL A 34 -9.54 0.24 18.10
N LEU A 35 -8.57 0.97 17.53
CA LEU A 35 -8.76 2.33 17.00
C LEU A 35 -9.72 2.37 15.79
N GLY A 36 -9.91 1.25 15.09
CA GLY A 36 -10.85 1.13 13.98
C GLY A 36 -12.31 0.89 14.39
N THR A 37 -12.61 0.64 15.67
CA THR A 37 -13.98 0.40 16.14
C THR A 37 -14.76 1.68 16.42
N ALA A 38 -16.08 1.65 16.20
CA ALA A 38 -16.99 2.75 16.56
C ALA A 38 -16.90 3.14 18.05
N TRP A 39 -16.64 2.17 18.93
CA TRP A 39 -16.46 2.40 20.37
C TRP A 39 -15.21 3.23 20.70
N ALA A 40 -14.11 3.03 19.97
CA ALA A 40 -12.91 3.86 20.15
C ALA A 40 -13.14 5.31 19.71
N PHE A 41 -13.92 5.52 18.64
CA PHE A 41 -14.32 6.86 18.21
C PHE A 41 -15.19 7.57 19.25
N ILE A 42 -16.17 6.87 19.83
CA ILE A 42 -16.99 7.39 20.93
C ILE A 42 -16.11 7.73 22.14
N GLY A 43 -15.17 6.86 22.50
CA GLY A 43 -14.20 7.11 23.58
C GLY A 43 -13.35 8.36 23.33
N ALA A 44 -12.86 8.56 22.10
CA ALA A 44 -12.10 9.75 21.72
C ALA A 44 -12.93 11.04 21.86
N ILE A 45 -14.21 11.01 21.45
CA ILE A 45 -15.13 12.14 21.63
C ILE A 45 -15.32 12.44 23.13
N VAL A 46 -15.54 11.42 23.95
CA VAL A 46 -15.70 11.61 25.40
C VAL A 46 -14.46 12.26 26.02
N ILE A 47 -13.26 11.82 25.62
CA ILE A 47 -12.00 12.43 26.08
C ILE A 47 -11.93 13.92 25.70
N ILE A 48 -12.30 14.28 24.47
CA ILE A 48 -12.32 15.69 24.01
C ILE A 48 -13.32 16.51 24.82
N VAL A 49 -14.51 15.96 25.09
CA VAL A 49 -15.55 16.62 25.88
C VAL A 49 -15.07 16.84 27.33
N VAL A 50 -14.52 15.82 27.97
CA VAL A 50 -13.98 15.92 29.34
C VAL A 50 -12.87 16.96 29.40
N TRP A 51 -11.95 16.94 28.44
CA TRP A 51 -10.90 17.96 28.35
C TRP A 51 -11.50 19.36 28.21
N GLY A 52 -12.45 19.57 27.31
CA GLY A 52 -13.13 20.86 27.13
C GLY A 52 -13.83 21.35 28.40
N LEU A 53 -14.48 20.45 29.15
CA LEU A 53 -15.14 20.76 30.43
C LEU A 53 -14.14 21.13 31.54
N THR A 54 -12.90 20.63 31.49
CA THR A 54 -11.85 21.08 32.42
C THR A 54 -11.30 22.46 32.07
N GLY A 55 -11.48 22.96 30.85
CA GLY A 55 -10.99 24.27 30.39
C GLY A 55 -11.35 25.45 31.31
N PRO A 56 -12.63 25.64 31.69
CA PRO A 56 -13.05 26.70 32.62
C PRO A 56 -12.36 26.65 33.99
N THR A 57 -12.12 25.44 34.53
CA THR A 57 -11.44 25.29 35.83
C THR A 57 -9.98 25.73 35.79
N PHE A 58 -9.34 25.62 34.62
CA PHE A 58 -7.95 26.05 34.37
C PHE A 58 -7.86 27.40 33.67
N HIS A 59 -8.96 28.16 33.59
CA HIS A 59 -9.05 29.45 32.87
C HIS A 59 -8.50 29.41 31.43
N PHE A 60 -8.60 28.27 30.76
CA PHE A 60 -8.02 28.05 29.42
C PHE A 60 -6.52 28.41 29.34
N SER A 61 -5.77 28.15 30.43
CA SER A 61 -4.34 28.47 30.54
C SER A 61 -3.47 27.86 29.44
N ASP A 62 -2.31 28.47 29.22
CA ASP A 62 -1.31 28.00 28.26
C ASP A 62 -0.89 26.55 28.52
N THR A 63 -0.78 26.14 29.79
CA THR A 63 -0.44 24.75 30.16
C THR A 63 -1.56 23.77 29.77
N TRP A 64 -2.82 24.15 29.95
CA TRP A 64 -3.97 23.32 29.59
C TRP A 64 -4.07 23.10 28.07
N GLN A 65 -3.77 24.14 27.27
CA GLN A 65 -3.70 24.04 25.81
C GLN A 65 -2.47 23.26 25.35
N LEU A 66 -1.31 23.49 25.98
CA LEU A 66 -0.04 22.84 25.66
C LEU A 66 -0.17 21.32 25.78
N ILE A 67 -0.77 20.81 26.86
CA ILE A 67 -0.90 19.37 27.10
C ILE A 67 -1.65 18.68 25.95
N ILE A 68 -2.79 19.23 25.49
CA ILE A 68 -3.54 18.58 24.41
C ILE A 68 -2.84 18.73 23.06
N ASN A 69 -2.22 19.87 22.80
CA ASN A 69 -1.56 20.14 21.53
C ASN A 69 -0.32 19.27 21.37
N THR A 70 0.53 19.22 22.40
CA THR A 70 1.71 18.36 22.44
C THR A 70 1.32 16.89 22.39
N GLY A 71 0.32 16.46 23.17
CA GLY A 71 -0.15 15.07 23.18
C GLY A 71 -0.69 14.63 21.81
N THR A 72 -1.57 15.45 21.22
CA THR A 72 -2.16 15.15 19.90
C THR A 72 -1.10 15.14 18.81
N THR A 73 -0.10 16.02 18.87
CA THR A 73 1.01 16.06 17.92
C THR A 73 1.83 14.76 17.96
N ILE A 74 2.17 14.27 19.15
CA ILE A 74 2.89 13.00 19.32
C ILE A 74 2.07 11.84 18.77
N VAL A 75 0.79 11.76 19.15
CA VAL A 75 -0.12 10.70 18.67
C VAL A 75 -0.27 10.75 17.15
N THR A 76 -0.44 11.94 16.58
CA THR A 76 -0.55 12.14 15.13
C THR A 76 0.71 11.72 14.41
N PHE A 77 1.89 12.10 14.92
CA PHE A 77 3.16 11.69 14.36
C PHE A 77 3.28 10.15 14.34
N LEU A 78 2.99 9.50 15.47
CA LEU A 78 2.97 8.03 15.55
C LEU A 78 1.93 7.40 14.61
N MET A 79 0.74 7.99 14.52
CA MET A 79 -0.33 7.55 13.62
C MET A 79 0.12 7.60 12.16
N VAL A 80 0.79 8.68 11.73
CA VAL A 80 1.35 8.79 10.37
C VAL A 80 2.36 7.67 10.10
N PHE A 81 3.27 7.37 11.04
CA PHE A 81 4.19 6.24 10.90
C PHE A 81 3.46 4.89 10.82
N LEU A 82 2.44 4.68 11.66
CA LEU A 82 1.65 3.44 11.67
C LEU A 82 0.85 3.26 10.37
N ILE A 83 0.23 4.34 9.87
CA ILE A 83 -0.48 4.37 8.60
C ILE A 83 0.51 4.06 7.47
N GLN A 84 1.65 4.75 7.42
CA GLN A 84 2.66 4.52 6.38
C GLN A 84 3.19 3.07 6.40
N ASN A 85 3.44 2.49 7.59
CA ASN A 85 3.88 1.10 7.70
C ASN A 85 2.80 0.11 7.24
N THR A 86 1.54 0.36 7.58
CA THR A 86 0.41 -0.50 7.18
C THR A 86 0.16 -0.38 5.68
N GLN A 87 0.10 0.84 5.16
CA GLN A 87 -0.10 1.13 3.74
C GLN A 87 1.05 0.61 2.87
N ASN A 88 2.31 0.71 3.30
CA ASN A 88 3.46 0.18 2.56
C ASN A 88 3.38 -1.36 2.43
N ARG A 89 2.89 -2.03 3.48
CA ARG A 89 2.71 -3.47 3.49
C ARG A 89 1.52 -3.91 2.63
N ASP A 90 0.42 -3.16 2.67
CA ASP A 90 -0.76 -3.40 1.84
C ASP A 90 -0.47 -3.17 0.35
N ALA A 91 0.25 -2.09 0.00
CA ALA A 91 0.71 -1.84 -1.36
C ALA A 91 1.52 -3.01 -1.92
N LYS A 92 2.48 -3.53 -1.13
CA LYS A 92 3.28 -4.70 -1.51
C LYS A 92 2.42 -5.96 -1.72
N ALA A 93 1.40 -6.17 -0.89
CA ALA A 93 0.48 -7.30 -1.03
C ALA A 93 -0.41 -7.18 -2.28
N VAL A 94 -0.82 -5.98 -2.65
CA VAL A 94 -1.57 -5.71 -3.89
C VAL A 94 -0.70 -6.02 -5.11
N HIS A 95 0.56 -5.58 -5.13
CA HIS A 95 1.50 -5.91 -6.21
C HIS A 95 1.69 -7.42 -6.37
N LEU A 96 1.94 -8.15 -5.28
CA LEU A 96 2.07 -9.62 -5.33
C LEU A 96 0.81 -10.32 -5.85
N LYS A 97 -0.39 -9.86 -5.46
CA LYS A 97 -1.65 -10.40 -5.97
C LYS A 97 -1.84 -10.10 -7.46
N LEU A 98 -1.45 -8.91 -7.90
CA LEU A 98 -1.49 -8.54 -9.31
C LEU A 98 -0.50 -9.37 -10.12
N ASP A 99 0.71 -9.57 -9.62
CA ASP A 99 1.73 -10.42 -10.25
C ASP A 99 1.25 -11.86 -10.39
N GLU A 100 0.58 -12.42 -9.37
CA GLU A 100 0.03 -13.77 -9.42
C GLU A 100 -1.17 -13.87 -10.37
N LEU A 101 -2.07 -12.87 -10.40
CA LEU A 101 -3.17 -12.81 -11.38
C LEU A 101 -2.64 -12.71 -12.80
N ILE A 102 -1.65 -11.85 -13.02
CA ILE A 102 -0.93 -11.74 -14.27
C ILE A 102 -0.29 -13.09 -14.61
N ARG A 103 0.36 -13.78 -13.68
CA ARG A 103 0.97 -15.09 -13.93
C ARG A 103 -0.06 -16.17 -14.25
N ALA A 104 -1.21 -16.16 -13.58
CA ALA A 104 -2.34 -17.07 -13.86
C ALA A 104 -2.97 -16.80 -15.23
N LEU A 105 -3.10 -15.52 -15.63
CA LEU A 105 -3.52 -15.11 -16.97
C LEU A 105 -2.46 -15.44 -18.04
N ARG A 106 -1.18 -15.37 -17.69
CA ARG A 106 -0.04 -15.74 -18.55
C ARG A 106 0.17 -17.25 -18.65
N GLY A 107 -0.36 -18.05 -17.73
CA GLY A 107 -0.52 -19.49 -17.92
C GLY A 107 -1.28 -19.85 -19.20
N ALA A 108 -2.00 -18.87 -19.80
CA ALA A 108 -2.60 -18.98 -21.13
C ALA A 108 -1.75 -18.38 -22.29
N ARG A 109 -0.80 -17.46 -22.05
CA ARG A 109 0.14 -16.90 -23.06
C ARG A 109 1.45 -16.44 -22.41
N ASN A 110 2.54 -17.15 -22.69
CA ASN A 110 3.87 -17.00 -22.08
C ASN A 110 4.67 -15.75 -22.50
N ASP A 111 4.12 -14.87 -23.35
CA ASP A 111 4.93 -13.86 -24.08
C ASP A 111 4.90 -12.44 -23.51
N LEU A 112 4.12 -12.16 -22.46
CA LEU A 112 3.92 -10.77 -22.00
C LEU A 112 4.66 -10.44 -20.70
N VAL A 113 5.48 -11.36 -20.14
CA VAL A 113 5.94 -11.38 -18.72
C VAL A 113 6.60 -10.10 -18.23
N ASP A 114 7.31 -9.37 -19.08
CA ASP A 114 8.26 -8.41 -18.55
C ASP A 114 8.37 -7.18 -19.44
N LEU A 115 7.25 -6.55 -19.80
CA LEU A 115 7.25 -5.29 -20.59
C LEU A 115 8.19 -4.21 -20.00
N GLU A 116 8.35 -4.16 -18.68
CA GLU A 116 9.29 -3.25 -17.99
C GLU A 116 10.76 -3.69 -18.03
N LYS A 117 11.04 -4.95 -18.37
CA LYS A 117 12.41 -5.48 -18.54
C LYS A 117 12.77 -5.77 -19.99
N LEU A 118 11.85 -5.59 -20.93
CA LEU A 118 12.12 -5.70 -22.36
C LEU A 118 13.05 -4.56 -22.77
N SER A 119 14.02 -4.87 -23.61
CA SER A 119 14.80 -3.83 -24.29
C SER A 119 13.89 -3.03 -25.23
N ASP A 120 14.23 -1.77 -25.51
CA ASP A 120 13.47 -0.91 -26.43
C ASP A 120 13.21 -1.57 -27.79
N GLU A 121 14.15 -2.38 -28.26
CA GLU A 121 14.06 -3.12 -29.52
C GLU A 121 13.00 -4.23 -29.49
N GLU A 122 12.83 -4.91 -28.35
CA GLU A 122 11.81 -5.94 -28.16
C GLU A 122 10.43 -5.32 -27.97
N LEU A 123 10.35 -4.18 -27.28
CA LEU A 123 9.11 -3.41 -27.13
C LEU A 123 8.59 -2.93 -28.48
N LYS A 124 9.48 -2.44 -29.34
CA LYS A 124 9.17 -2.02 -30.72
C LYS A 124 8.67 -3.18 -31.58
N ARG A 125 9.31 -4.36 -31.49
CA ARG A 125 8.86 -5.57 -32.21
C ARG A 125 7.46 -6.01 -31.77
N LEU A 126 7.16 -5.90 -30.48
CA LEU A 126 5.85 -6.23 -29.94
C LEU A 126 4.78 -5.23 -30.41
N GLU A 127 5.09 -3.94 -30.40
CA GLU A 127 4.22 -2.88 -30.93
C GLU A 127 3.91 -3.09 -32.43
N GLU A 128 4.92 -3.46 -33.23
CA GLU A 128 4.73 -3.79 -34.65
C GLU A 128 3.81 -5.00 -34.86
N GLN A 129 3.92 -6.03 -34.02
CA GLN A 129 3.03 -7.20 -34.10
C GLN A 129 1.58 -6.82 -33.78
N PHE A 130 1.34 -6.01 -32.75
CA PHE A 130 0.00 -5.54 -32.39
C PHE A 130 -0.60 -4.64 -33.49
N THR A 131 0.22 -3.76 -34.07
CA THR A 131 -0.19 -2.90 -35.19
C THR A 131 -0.62 -3.74 -36.40
N ARG A 132 0.16 -4.76 -36.76
CA ARG A 132 -0.19 -5.70 -37.85
C ARG A 132 -1.46 -6.50 -37.56
N LEU A 133 -1.69 -6.90 -36.30
CA LEU A 133 -2.94 -7.58 -35.91
C LEU A 133 -4.17 -6.67 -36.04
N ARG A 134 -4.03 -5.40 -35.62
CA ARG A 134 -5.10 -4.39 -35.74
C ARG A 134 -5.45 -4.11 -37.19
N GLU A 135 -4.45 -3.94 -38.05
CA GLU A 135 -4.66 -3.73 -39.48
C GLU A 135 -5.37 -4.92 -40.15
N ARG A 136 -4.98 -6.15 -39.81
CA ARG A 136 -5.66 -7.35 -40.33
C ARG A 136 -7.11 -7.43 -39.87
N SER A 137 -7.38 -7.03 -38.63
CA SER A 137 -8.73 -7.02 -38.06
C SER A 137 -9.60 -5.93 -38.70
N GLN A 138 -9.05 -4.74 -38.92
CA GLN A 138 -9.73 -3.66 -39.65
C GLN A 138 -9.98 -4.01 -41.10
N LYS A 139 -8.99 -4.53 -41.84
CA LYS A 139 -9.19 -5.01 -43.23
C LYS A 139 -10.26 -6.09 -43.31
N THR A 140 -10.35 -6.97 -42.32
CA THR A 140 -11.39 -7.99 -42.27
C THR A 140 -12.75 -7.37 -41.97
N ALA A 141 -12.84 -6.42 -41.04
CA ALA A 141 -14.06 -5.68 -40.74
C ALA A 141 -14.56 -4.84 -41.94
N ASP A 142 -13.65 -4.18 -42.66
CA ASP A 142 -13.96 -3.39 -43.86
C ASP A 142 -14.39 -4.27 -45.04
N ARG A 143 -13.81 -5.47 -45.16
CA ARG A 143 -14.23 -6.46 -46.16
C ARG A 143 -15.62 -7.02 -45.84
N VAL A 144 -15.93 -7.20 -44.56
CA VAL A 144 -17.26 -7.66 -44.10
C VAL A 144 -18.32 -6.56 -44.23
N SER A 145 -17.98 -5.28 -44.02
CA SER A 145 -18.90 -4.17 -44.22
C SER A 145 -19.21 -3.93 -45.70
N ASN A 146 -18.20 -4.02 -46.59
CA ASN A 146 -18.38 -3.84 -48.04
C ASN A 146 -19.21 -4.97 -48.69
N VAL A 147 -19.19 -6.20 -48.14
CA VAL A 147 -20.02 -7.32 -48.62
C VAL A 147 -21.49 -7.20 -48.18
N ARG A 148 -21.79 -6.42 -47.12
CA ARG A 148 -23.16 -6.30 -46.56
C ARG A 148 -24.04 -5.25 -47.24
N THR A 149 -23.50 -4.46 -48.18
CA THR A 149 -24.23 -3.48 -48.98
C THR A 149 -24.11 -3.76 -50.48
N PRO A 150 -24.83 -4.74 -51.04
CA PRO A 150 -25.09 -4.78 -52.46
C PRO A 150 -26.23 -3.81 -52.79
N GLY A 151 -25.89 -2.71 -53.48
CA GLY A 151 -26.82 -1.91 -54.29
C GLY A 151 -28.04 -1.30 -53.59
N LYS A 152 -27.92 -0.04 -53.16
CA LYS A 152 -29.03 0.91 -53.32
C LYS A 152 -28.64 1.87 -54.44
N VAL A 153 -29.06 1.52 -55.65
CA VAL A 153 -29.30 2.48 -56.75
C VAL A 153 -30.71 3.02 -56.55
#